data_AF-A0AAW5EEX6-F1
#
_entry.id   AF-A0AAW5EEX6-F1
#
_cell.length_a   1.000
_cell.length_b   1.000
_cell.length_c   1.000
_cell.angle_alpha   90.00
_cell.angle_beta   90.00
_cell.angle_gamma   90.00
#
_symmetry.space_group_name_H-M   'P 1'
#
loop_
_entity.id
_entity.type
_entity.pdbx_description
1 polymer ?
#
loop_
_entity_poly.entity_id
_entity_poly.type
_entity_poly.pdbx_seq_one_letter_code
_entity_poly.pdbx_strand_id
1 'polypeptide(L)' 'KKTTFIYPNNQAVRIVKDCKHAQFLEKMGCFYSSSANKHGQKFDELWARSVADVVVDEIFVENTPSK' A
#
# COMPACT_ATOMS: atom_id res chain seq x y z
N LYS A 1 14.01 0.52 11.68
CA LYS A 1 14.05 1.99 11.43
C LYS A 1 12.62 2.42 11.11
N LYS A 2 12.06 3.46 11.74
CA LYS A 2 10.70 3.92 11.44
C LYS A 2 10.64 4.43 10.00
N THR A 3 9.63 3.97 9.26
CA THR A 3 9.39 4.36 7.87
C THR A 3 8.12 5.19 7.71
N THR A 4 7.21 5.15 8.67
CA THR A 4 5.98 5.95 8.68
C THR A 4 6.07 7.12 9.67
N PHE A 5 5.69 8.30 9.23
CA PHE A 5 5.70 9.55 9.99
C PHE A 5 4.30 10.16 9.97
N ILE A 6 3.70 10.31 11.15
CA ILE A 6 2.37 10.90 11.31
C ILE A 6 2.55 12.39 11.64
N TYR A 7 1.88 13.25 10.90
CA TYR A 7 1.91 14.70 11.06
C TYR A 7 0.69 15.20 11.86
N PRO A 8 0.77 16.39 12.47
CA PRO A 8 -0.33 16.95 13.28
C PRO A 8 -1.66 17.15 12.53
N ASN A 9 -1.62 17.16 11.20
CA ASN A 9 -2.81 17.29 10.34
C ASN A 9 -3.46 15.94 9.99
N ASN A 10 -3.17 14.89 10.77
CA ASN A 10 -3.65 13.51 10.55
C ASN A 10 -3.21 12.87 9.22
N GLN A 11 -2.20 13.42 8.56
CA GLN A 11 -1.59 12.79 7.40
C GLN A 11 -0.41 11.92 7.81
N ALA A 12 -0.21 10.81 7.10
CA ALA A 12 0.94 9.93 7.28
C ALA A 12 1.78 9.89 6.01
N VAL A 13 3.10 10.07 6.16
CA VAL A 13 4.07 9.88 5.08
C VAL A 13 4.84 8.59 5.35
N ARG A 14 4.83 7.68 4.38
CA ARG A 14 5.56 6.42 4.45
C ARG A 14 6.74 6.43 3.47
N ILE A 15 7.91 6.13 3.99
CA ILE A 15 9.16 6.01 3.23
C ILE A 15 9.40 4.55 2.89
N VAL A 16 9.30 4.22 1.60
CA VAL A 16 9.53 2.87 1.07
C VAL A 16 10.95 2.80 0.53
N LYS A 17 11.72 1.80 0.95
CA LYS A 17 13.13 1.62 0.56
C LYS A 17 13.43 0.15 0.29
N ASP A 18 14.42 -0.09 -0.56
CA ASP A 18 15.07 -1.39 -0.76
C ASP A 18 14.11 -2.53 -1.15
N CYS A 19 13.07 -2.24 -1.94
CA CYS A 19 12.12 -3.23 -2.44
C CYS A 19 11.57 -2.88 -3.84
N LYS A 20 10.89 -3.84 -4.49
CA LYS A 20 10.25 -3.62 -5.81
C LYS A 20 9.28 -2.42 -5.82
N HIS A 21 8.59 -2.19 -4.71
CA HIS A 21 7.69 -1.04 -4.57
C HIS A 21 8.46 0.29 -4.59
N ALA A 22 9.68 0.36 -4.02
CA ALA A 22 10.52 1.56 -4.11
C ALA A 22 10.96 1.86 -5.56
N GLN A 23 11.33 0.83 -6.33
CA GLN A 23 11.68 0.96 -7.76
C GLN A 23 10.51 1.43 -8.61
N PHE A 24 9.29 1.00 -8.27
CA PHE A 24 8.07 1.49 -8.92
C PHE A 24 7.83 2.98 -8.62
N LEU A 25 7.95 3.39 -7.36
CA LEU A 25 7.78 4.78 -6.93
C LEU A 25 8.87 5.71 -7.50
N GLU A 26 10.09 5.22 -7.72
CA GLU A 26 11.16 6.02 -8.33
C GLU A 26 10.78 6.56 -9.72
N LYS A 27 10.04 5.77 -10.51
CA LYS A 27 9.59 6.17 -11.86
C LYS A 27 8.31 7.00 -11.84
N MET A 28 7.47 6.82 -10.82
CA MET A 28 6.09 7.32 -10.80
C MET A 28 5.87 8.47 -9.80
N GLY A 29 6.76 8.66 -8.84
CA GLY A 29 6.63 9.64 -7.76
C GLY A 29 5.97 9.07 -6.50
N CYS A 30 5.25 9.92 -5.77
CA CYS A 30 4.52 9.54 -4.56
C CYS A 30 3.03 9.34 -4.84
N PHE A 31 2.40 8.47 -4.05
CA PHE A 31 0.98 8.18 -4.16
C PHE A 31 0.30 8.21 -2.79
N TYR A 32 -1.00 8.47 -2.81
CA TYR A 32 -1.88 8.04 -1.72
C TYR A 32 -2.01 6.52 -1.79
N SER A 33 -1.97 5.88 -0.62
CA SER A 33 -2.06 4.43 -0.52
C SER A 33 -2.90 4.06 0.69
N SER A 34 -3.71 3.02 0.52
CA SER A 34 -4.45 2.35 1.57
C SER A 34 -4.24 0.84 1.43
N SER A 35 -4.67 0.08 2.42
CA SER A 35 -4.76 -1.37 2.26
C SER A 35 -5.85 -1.73 1.25
N ALA A 36 -5.65 -2.80 0.49
CA ALA A 36 -6.55 -3.25 -0.57
C ALA A 36 -7.72 -4.09 -0.01
N ASN A 37 -8.39 -3.58 1.03
CA ASN A 37 -9.51 -4.24 1.69
C ASN A 37 -10.57 -3.21 2.13
N LYS A 38 -11.80 -3.70 2.34
CA LYS A 38 -12.84 -2.91 3.00
C LYS A 38 -12.44 -2.60 4.44
N HIS A 39 -12.85 -1.45 4.95
CA HIS A 39 -12.53 -1.02 6.31
C HIS A 39 -12.92 -2.08 7.35
N GLY A 40 -11.96 -2.50 8.18
CA GLY A 40 -12.16 -3.51 9.22
C GLY A 40 -12.34 -4.95 8.72
N GLN A 41 -12.20 -5.20 7.41
CA GLN A 41 -12.33 -6.52 6.81
C GLN A 41 -10.96 -7.10 6.44
N LYS A 42 -10.92 -8.43 6.34
CA LYS A 42 -9.78 -9.16 5.79
C LYS A 42 -9.59 -8.85 4.30
N PHE A 43 -8.39 -9.12 3.80
CA PHE A 43 -8.11 -9.10 2.37
C PHE A 43 -8.99 -10.12 1.63
N ASP A 44 -9.63 -9.64 0.55
CA ASP A 44 -10.42 -10.43 -0.39
C ASP A 44 -9.95 -10.05 -1.79
N GLU A 45 -9.25 -10.97 -2.45
CA GLU A 45 -8.66 -10.73 -3.77
C GLU A 45 -9.72 -10.53 -4.85
N LEU A 46 -10.85 -11.26 -4.79
CA LEU A 46 -11.92 -11.11 -5.77
C LEU A 46 -12.52 -9.70 -5.68
N TRP A 47 -12.78 -9.24 -4.46
CA TRP A 47 -13.25 -7.88 -4.25
C TRP A 47 -12.20 -6.85 -4.67
N ALA A 48 -10.93 -7.02 -4.25
CA ALA A 48 -9.86 -6.07 -4.56
C ALA A 48 -9.64 -5.91 -6.07
N ARG A 49 -9.67 -7.03 -6.83
CA ARG A 49 -9.59 -6.99 -8.29
C ARG A 49 -10.84 -6.38 -8.93
N SER A 50 -12.03 -6.57 -8.35
CA SER A 50 -13.28 -6.02 -8.89
C SER A 50 -13.37 -4.50 -8.84
N VAL A 51 -12.63 -3.87 -7.92
CA VAL A 51 -12.63 -2.41 -7.72
C VAL A 51 -11.37 -1.71 -8.26
N ALA A 52 -10.44 -2.46 -8.86
CA ALA A 52 -9.20 -1.92 -9.39
C ALA A 52 -9.28 -1.79 -10.92
N ASP A 53 -8.94 -0.62 -11.46
CA ASP A 53 -8.84 -0.42 -12.91
C ASP A 53 -7.63 -1.17 -13.50
N VAL A 54 -6.54 -1.24 -12.74
CA VAL A 54 -5.29 -1.89 -13.13
C VAL A 54 -4.75 -2.68 -11.96
N VAL A 55 -4.41 -3.94 -12.20
CA VAL A 55 -3.73 -4.81 -11.24
C VAL A 55 -2.31 -5.06 -11.73
N VAL A 56 -1.34 -4.65 -10.91
CA VAL A 56 0.09 -4.88 -11.14
C VAL A 56 0.56 -5.81 -10.03
N ASP A 57 1.17 -6.93 -10.40
CA ASP A 57 1.52 -8.13 -9.58
C ASP A 57 0.53 -9.29 -9.76
N GLU A 58 0.97 -10.49 -9.36
CA GLU A 58 0.26 -11.76 -9.59
C GLU A 58 -0.13 -12.44 -8.28
N ILE A 59 0.66 -12.29 -7.22
CA ILE A 59 0.48 -12.98 -5.95
C ILE A 59 0.10 -11.98 -4.85
N PHE A 60 -1.14 -12.06 -4.37
CA PHE A 60 -1.67 -11.19 -3.33
C PHE A 60 -1.94 -11.98 -2.05
N VAL A 61 -1.48 -11.45 -0.92
CA VAL A 61 -1.61 -12.10 0.39
C VAL A 61 -1.98 -11.09 1.47
N GLU A 62 -2.76 -11.53 2.46
CA GLU A 62 -2.92 -10.79 3.71
C GLU A 62 -1.64 -10.91 4.52
N ASN A 63 -0.94 -9.79 4.71
CA ASN A 63 0.24 -9.71 5.55
C ASN A 63 0.02 -8.74 6.70
N THR A 64 0.71 -8.98 7.82
CA THR A 64 0.76 -8.04 8.93
C THR A 64 1.21 -6.67 8.43
N PRO A 65 0.44 -5.59 8.69
CA PRO A 65 0.83 -4.24 8.31
C PRO A 65 2.22 -3.91 8.85
N SER A 66 3.04 -3.22 8.06
CA SER A 66 4.37 -2.80 8.50
C SER A 66 4.25 -1.90 9.74
N LYS A 67 4.94 -2.27 10.82
CA LYS A 67 5.04 -1.48 12.07
C LYS A 67 5.85 -0.20 11.87
#